data_AF-A0A5N6MSU8-F1
#
_entry.id   AF-A0A5N6MSU8-F1
#
_cell.length_a   1.000
_cell.length_b   1.000
_cell.length_c   1.000
_cell.angle_alpha   90.00
_cell.angle_beta   90.00
_cell.angle_gamma   90.00
#
_symmetry.space_group_name_H-M   'P 1'
#
loop_
_entity.id
_entity.type
_entity.pdbx_description
1 polymer ?
#
loop_
_entity_poly.entity_id
_entity_poly.type
_entity_poly.pdbx_seq_one_letter_code
_entity_poly.pdbx_strand_id
1 'polypeptide(L)'
;MGLLYLLFLLLSLGCMVLLDHRFRLFFFADVRRAAAVLAVGVLFFTGWDLAGIGSDIFYRGETPFMLGVTLAPHLPVEEIFFLAFLCYLTMVVFGLVRLAAGHAAERAAARTGNHTTEQPGHPGRRPAERTQR
;
A
#
# COMPACT_ATOMS: atom_id res chain seq x y z
N MET A 1 18.18 22.56 10.31
CA MET A 1 17.15 21.53 10.61
C MET A 1 16.55 20.85 9.37
N GLY A 2 16.58 21.46 8.18
CA GLY A 2 16.17 20.80 6.91
C GLY A 2 16.94 19.51 6.58
N LEU A 3 18.24 19.44 6.90
CA LEU A 3 19.04 18.21 6.76
C LEU A 3 18.53 17.06 7.65
N LEU A 4 18.05 17.36 8.87
CA LEU A 4 17.47 16.33 9.74
C LEU A 4 16.14 15.84 9.21
N TYR A 5 15.29 16.75 8.70
CA TYR A 5 14.04 16.38 8.04
C TYR A 5 14.29 15.47 6.82
N LEU A 6 15.21 15.88 5.92
CA LEU A 6 15.60 15.06 4.78
C LEU A 6 16.18 13.71 5.22
N LEU A 7 17.00 13.68 6.27
CA LEU A 7 17.55 12.45 6.84
C LEU A 7 16.46 11.52 7.37
N PHE A 8 15.49 12.03 8.15
CA PHE A 8 14.36 11.24 8.64
C PHE A 8 13.47 10.75 7.49
N LEU A 9 13.29 11.55 6.46
CA LEU A 9 12.54 11.19 5.27
C LEU A 9 13.23 10.06 4.51
N LEU A 10 14.55 10.17 4.29
CA LEU A 10 15.37 9.14 3.63
C LEU A 10 15.47 7.86 4.47
N LEU A 11 15.57 7.97 5.80
CA LEU A 11 15.56 6.82 6.70
C LEU A 11 14.21 6.09 6.63
N SER A 12 13.11 6.83 6.67
CA SER A 12 11.75 6.28 6.54
C SER A 12 11.53 5.63 5.17
N LEU A 13 12.04 6.26 4.11
CA LEU A 13 12.03 5.71 2.76
C LEU A 13 12.84 4.40 2.69
N GLY A 14 14.02 4.37 3.32
CA GLY A 14 14.84 3.16 3.43
C GLY A 14 14.11 2.02 4.15
N CYS A 15 13.45 2.29 5.26
CA CYS A 15 12.61 1.32 5.96
C CYS A 15 11.48 0.78 5.06
N MET A 16 10.84 1.65 4.28
CA MET A 16 9.81 1.25 3.31
C MET A 16 10.38 0.39 2.17
N VAL A 17 11.60 0.68 1.68
CA VAL A 17 12.30 -0.15 0.68
C VAL A 17 12.63 -1.53 1.23
N LEU A 18 13.04 -1.63 2.50
CA LEU A 18 13.29 -2.92 3.15
C LEU A 18 12.01 -3.76 3.27
N LEU A 19 10.88 -3.14 3.60
CA LEU A 19 9.57 -3.81 3.60
C LEU A 19 9.17 -4.29 2.20
N ASP A 20 9.31 -3.43 1.19
CA ASP A 20 9.00 -3.78 -0.19
C ASP A 20 9.90 -4.92 -0.70
N HIS A 21 11.18 -4.93 -0.36
CA HIS A 21 12.09 -6.04 -0.66
C HIS A 21 11.66 -7.34 0.04
N ARG A 22 11.30 -7.27 1.32
CA ARG A 22 10.97 -8.45 2.14
C ARG A 22 9.70 -9.17 1.69
N PHE A 23 8.71 -8.41 1.21
CA PHE A 23 7.40 -8.95 0.83
C PHE A 23 7.14 -8.90 -0.68
N ARG A 24 8.07 -8.34 -1.48
CA ARG A 24 7.95 -8.17 -2.94
C ARG A 24 6.62 -7.54 -3.32
N LEU A 25 6.32 -6.37 -2.75
CA LEU A 25 4.99 -5.76 -2.81
C LEU A 25 4.78 -4.93 -4.08
N PHE A 26 5.76 -4.13 -4.49
CA PHE A 26 5.61 -3.09 -5.49
C PHE A 26 6.80 -3.00 -6.45
N PHE A 27 7.96 -2.46 -6.05
CA PHE A 27 9.14 -2.43 -6.93
C PHE A 27 9.70 -3.81 -7.20
N PHE A 28 9.75 -4.66 -6.16
CA PHE A 28 10.28 -6.02 -6.28
C PHE A 28 9.27 -7.04 -6.85
N ALA A 29 8.02 -6.60 -7.08
CA ALA A 29 7.02 -7.32 -7.86
C ALA A 29 7.15 -7.00 -9.36
N ASP A 30 7.17 -5.72 -9.73
CA ASP A 30 7.32 -5.26 -11.12
C ASP A 30 7.91 -3.84 -11.15
N VAL A 31 9.23 -3.76 -11.37
CA VAL A 31 9.99 -2.50 -11.37
C VAL A 31 9.45 -1.51 -12.41
N ARG A 32 8.98 -2.00 -13.58
CA ARG A 32 8.53 -1.12 -14.67
C ARG A 32 7.22 -0.44 -14.31
N ARG A 33 6.26 -1.21 -13.78
CA ARG A 33 4.97 -0.67 -13.34
C ARG A 33 5.15 0.24 -12.13
N ALA A 34 6.02 -0.15 -11.18
CA ALA A 34 6.29 0.63 -10.00
C ALA A 34 6.90 1.99 -10.34
N ALA A 35 7.91 2.01 -11.21
CA ALA A 35 8.53 3.24 -11.70
C ALA A 35 7.52 4.12 -12.46
N ALA A 36 6.68 3.54 -13.31
CA ALA A 36 5.67 4.29 -14.05
C ALA A 36 4.64 4.95 -13.13
N VAL A 37 4.09 4.20 -12.17
CA VAL A 37 3.11 4.73 -11.19
C VAL A 37 3.74 5.81 -10.33
N LEU A 38 4.97 5.59 -9.85
CA LEU A 38 5.67 6.58 -9.03
C LEU A 38 5.94 7.86 -9.83
N ALA A 39 6.45 7.74 -11.05
CA ALA A 39 6.72 8.88 -11.92
C ALA A 39 5.43 9.65 -12.24
N VAL A 40 4.35 8.96 -12.62
CA VAL A 40 3.06 9.60 -12.91
C VAL A 40 2.50 10.29 -11.67
N GLY A 41 2.53 9.64 -10.51
CA GLY A 41 2.04 10.23 -9.26
C GLY A 41 2.81 11.49 -8.86
N VAL A 42 4.15 11.42 -8.88
CA VAL A 42 5.00 12.57 -8.56
C VAL A 42 4.77 13.72 -9.54
N LEU A 43 4.73 13.45 -10.85
CA LEU A 43 4.48 14.48 -11.86
C LEU A 43 3.09 15.12 -11.72
N PHE A 44 2.07 14.30 -11.46
CA PHE A 44 0.70 14.78 -11.25
C PHE A 44 0.61 15.69 -10.02
N PHE A 45 1.10 15.24 -8.86
CA PHE A 45 1.05 16.04 -7.64
C PHE A 45 1.93 17.28 -7.72
N THR A 46 3.07 17.20 -8.41
CA THR A 46 3.91 18.38 -8.64
C THR A 46 3.20 19.40 -9.53
N GLY A 47 2.56 18.95 -10.61
CA GLY A 47 1.75 19.83 -11.48
C GLY A 47 0.56 20.43 -10.73
N TRP A 48 -0.08 19.66 -9.85
CA TRP A 48 -1.15 20.12 -8.99
C TRP A 48 -0.67 21.16 -7.96
N ASP A 49 0.46 20.93 -7.31
CA ASP A 49 1.09 21.88 -6.38
C ASP A 49 1.41 23.19 -7.08
N LEU A 50 1.98 23.13 -8.29
CA LEU A 50 2.27 24.32 -9.11
C LEU A 50 0.99 25.08 -9.49
N ALA A 51 -0.09 24.37 -9.85
CA ALA A 51 -1.38 24.99 -10.13
C ALA A 51 -1.97 25.67 -8.88
N GLY A 52 -1.81 25.04 -7.72
CA GLY A 52 -2.24 25.56 -6.42
C GLY A 52 -1.50 26.83 -5.99
N ILE A 53 -0.18 26.87 -6.21
CA ILE A 53 0.66 28.06 -5.99
C ILE A 53 0.27 29.17 -6.96
N GLY A 54 0.13 28.86 -8.25
CA GLY A 54 -0.24 29.83 -9.28
C GLY A 54 -1.66 30.42 -9.12
N SER A 55 -2.51 29.78 -8.33
CA SER A 55 -3.88 30.25 -8.03
C SER A 55 -3.97 30.99 -6.69
N ASP A 56 -2.85 31.25 -6.01
CA ASP A 56 -2.80 31.82 -4.65
C ASP A 56 -3.57 31.01 -3.57
N ILE A 57 -3.90 29.75 -3.87
CA ILE A 57 -4.65 28.86 -2.96
C ILE A 57 -3.69 28.21 -1.95
N PHE A 58 -2.46 27.95 -2.36
CA PHE A 58 -1.42 27.31 -1.54
C PHE A 58 -0.27 28.28 -1.30
N TYR A 59 -0.37 29.06 -0.22
CA TYR A 59 0.73 29.89 0.25
C TYR A 59 1.69 29.02 1.06
N ARG A 60 2.91 28.78 0.56
CA ARG A 60 3.96 28.17 1.38
C ARG A 60 4.42 29.19 2.40
N GLY A 61 4.19 28.88 3.67
CA GLY A 61 4.85 29.57 4.76
C GLY A 61 6.35 29.43 4.56
N GLU A 62 7.03 30.54 4.25
CA GLU A 62 8.47 30.66 4.38
C GLU A 62 8.83 30.37 5.84
N THR A 63 8.95 29.08 6.16
CA THR A 63 9.44 28.67 7.46
C THR A 63 10.97 28.68 7.35
N PRO A 64 11.68 29.28 8.33
CA PRO A 64 13.14 29.50 8.29
C PRO A 64 13.98 28.20 8.34
N PHE A 65 13.37 27.06 8.03
CA PHE A 65 13.90 25.71 8.18
C PHE A 65 14.11 24.98 6.85
N MET A 66 13.66 25.54 5.71
CA MET A 66 13.92 24.95 4.38
C MET A 66 15.35 25.19 3.93
N LEU A 67 15.95 24.23 3.22
CA LEU A 67 17.37 24.22 2.82
C LEU A 67 17.79 25.36 1.87
N GLY A 68 16.84 26.21 1.45
CA GLY A 68 17.07 27.33 0.54
C GLY A 68 17.32 26.91 -0.91
N VAL A 69 17.34 25.60 -1.20
CA VAL A 69 17.46 25.08 -2.57
C VAL A 69 16.06 24.94 -3.15
N THR A 70 15.78 25.73 -4.17
CA THR A 70 14.50 25.75 -4.87
C THR A 70 14.68 25.19 -6.29
N LEU A 71 13.83 24.25 -6.68
CA LEU A 71 13.80 23.64 -8.01
C LEU A 71 13.13 24.56 -9.05
N ALA A 72 12.20 25.39 -8.61
CA ALA A 72 11.51 26.44 -9.37
C ALA A 72 11.23 27.63 -8.43
N PRO A 73 10.82 28.83 -8.91
CA PRO A 73 10.44 29.92 -8.01
C PRO A 73 9.42 29.40 -6.98
N HIS A 74 9.81 29.40 -5.71
CA HIS A 74 9.01 28.92 -4.58
C HIS A 74 8.75 27.40 -4.46
N LEU A 75 9.49 26.52 -5.17
CA LEU A 75 9.37 25.06 -5.01
C LEU A 75 10.63 24.40 -4.41
N PRO A 76 10.66 24.15 -3.09
CA PRO A 76 11.76 23.43 -2.42
C PRO A 76 11.99 22.03 -3.00
N VAL A 77 13.25 21.60 -3.12
CA VAL A 77 13.56 20.26 -3.68
C VAL A 77 13.02 19.14 -2.80
N GLU A 78 12.91 19.39 -1.49
CA GLU A 78 12.46 18.43 -0.47
C GLU A 78 11.06 17.90 -0.75
N GLU A 79 10.25 18.68 -1.46
CA GLU A 79 8.86 18.33 -1.72
C GLU A 79 8.72 17.28 -2.81
N ILE A 80 9.63 17.27 -3.80
CA ILE A 80 9.71 16.17 -4.75
C ILE A 80 10.00 14.87 -3.99
N PHE A 81 10.89 14.91 -3.00
CA PHE A 81 11.18 13.75 -2.16
C PHE A 81 9.98 13.37 -1.27
N PHE A 82 9.27 14.36 -0.71
CA PHE A 82 8.06 14.12 0.07
C PHE A 82 6.94 13.50 -0.77
N LEU A 83 6.68 14.02 -1.96
CA LEU A 83 5.68 13.49 -2.89
C LEU A 83 6.06 12.09 -3.38
N ALA A 84 7.34 11.86 -3.66
CA ALA A 84 7.84 10.53 -3.99
C ALA A 84 7.64 9.56 -2.81
N PHE A 85 7.96 9.99 -1.59
CA PHE A 85 7.71 9.23 -0.37
C PHE A 85 6.22 8.94 -0.19
N LEU A 86 5.34 9.93 -0.37
CA LEU A 86 3.90 9.79 -0.23
C LEU A 86 3.34 8.78 -1.25
N CYS A 87 3.69 8.93 -2.53
CA CYS A 87 3.27 8.01 -3.59
C CYS A 87 3.76 6.59 -3.31
N TYR A 88 5.02 6.44 -2.89
CA TYR A 88 5.61 5.16 -2.56
C TYR A 88 4.94 4.51 -1.34
N LEU A 89 4.72 5.28 -0.27
CA LEU A 89 4.03 4.86 0.95
C LEU A 89 2.64 4.31 0.63
N THR A 90 1.86 5.03 -0.18
CA THR A 90 0.52 4.59 -0.58
C THR A 90 0.56 3.23 -1.28
N MET A 91 1.53 3.00 -2.16
CA MET A 91 1.66 1.74 -2.88
C MET A 91 2.12 0.59 -2.00
N VAL A 92 3.03 0.83 -1.05
CA VAL A 92 3.44 -0.17 -0.06
C VAL A 92 2.24 -0.58 0.82
N VAL A 93 1.45 0.39 1.30
CA VAL A 93 0.23 0.13 2.08
C VAL A 93 -0.78 -0.66 1.24
N PHE A 94 -1.01 -0.26 -0.01
CA PHE A 94 -1.92 -0.97 -0.91
C PHE A 94 -1.51 -2.43 -1.12
N GLY A 95 -0.21 -2.69 -1.36
CA GLY A 95 0.32 -4.05 -1.46
C GLY A 95 0.07 -4.86 -0.19
N LEU A 96 0.28 -4.26 0.98
CA LEU A 96 0.11 -4.92 2.28
C LEU A 96 -1.35 -5.30 2.51
N VAL A 97 -2.29 -4.40 2.18
CA VAL A 97 -3.73 -4.67 2.25
C VAL A 97 -4.11 -5.81 1.32
N ARG A 98 -3.58 -5.85 0.09
CA ARG A 98 -3.83 -6.97 -0.85
C ARG A 98 -3.31 -8.30 -0.33
N LEU A 99 -2.11 -8.31 0.25
CA LEU A 99 -1.54 -9.52 0.85
C LEU A 99 -2.38 -10.02 2.04
N ALA A 100 -2.78 -9.11 2.92
CA ALA A 100 -3.62 -9.43 4.07
C ALA A 100 -5.01 -9.96 3.64
N ALA A 101 -5.62 -9.36 2.61
CA ALA A 101 -6.89 -9.82 2.05
C ALA A 101 -6.78 -11.22 1.44
N GLY A 102 -5.68 -11.53 0.74
CA GLY A 102 -5.42 -12.87 0.21
C GLY A 102 -5.37 -13.94 1.30
N HIS A 103 -4.60 -13.71 2.37
CA HIS A 103 -4.53 -14.63 3.50
C HIS A 103 -5.88 -14.80 4.23
N ALA A 104 -6.69 -13.73 4.31
CA ALA A 104 -8.02 -13.81 4.90
C ALA A 104 -8.97 -14.69 4.05
N ALA A 105 -8.90 -14.56 2.72
CA ALA A 105 -9.70 -15.36 1.80
C ALA A 105 -9.34 -16.86 1.85
N GLU A 106 -8.04 -17.18 1.88
CA GLU A 106 -7.56 -18.57 2.02
C GLU A 106 -8.04 -19.21 3.34
N ARG A 107 -7.97 -18.45 4.45
CA ARG A 107 -8.48 -18.91 5.76
C ARG A 107 -9.99 -19.14 5.75
N ALA A 108 -10.75 -18.29 5.05
CA ALA A 108 -12.19 -18.46 4.91
C ALA A 108 -12.52 -19.74 4.10
N ALA A 109 -11.83 -19.96 2.98
CA ALA A 109 -12.02 -21.15 2.15
C ALA A 109 -11.69 -22.45 2.91
N ALA A 110 -10.61 -22.47 3.70
CA ALA A 110 -10.23 -23.62 4.52
C ALA A 110 -11.29 -23.95 5.60
N ARG A 111 -11.93 -22.92 6.19
CA ARG A 111 -13.02 -23.12 7.17
C ARG A 111 -14.27 -23.70 6.52
N THR A 112 -14.62 -23.26 5.32
CA THR A 112 -15.79 -23.78 4.58
C THR A 112 -15.58 -25.23 4.13
N GLY A 113 -14.38 -25.59 3.66
CA GLY A 113 -14.06 -26.96 3.25
C GLY A 113 -14.14 -28.00 4.37
N ASN A 114 -13.78 -27.60 5.60
CA ASN A 114 -13.93 -28.48 6.77
C ASN A 114 -15.39 -28.76 7.13
N HIS A 115 -16.30 -27.82 6.88
CA HIS A 115 -17.74 -27.98 7.20
C HIS A 115 -18.46 -28.97 6.27
N THR A 116 -17.96 -29.20 5.05
CA THR A 116 -18.56 -30.16 4.10
C THR A 116 -18.11 -31.60 4.34
N THR A 117 -17.02 -31.82 5.08
CA THR A 117 -16.48 -33.17 5.34
C THR A 117 -17.11 -33.83 6.58
N GLU A 118 -17.69 -33.06 7.50
CA GLU A 118 -18.45 -33.57 8.65
C GLU A 118 -19.97 -33.60 8.40
N GLN A 119 -20.43 -34.29 7.36
CA GLN A 119 -21.83 -34.73 7.30
C GLN A 119 -21.89 -36.15 7.89
N PRO A 120 -22.36 -36.37 9.13
CA PRO A 120 -22.51 -37.70 9.67
C PRO A 120 -23.56 -38.41 8.81
N GLY A 121 -23.18 -39.55 8.24
CA GLY A 121 -24.06 -40.36 7.42
C GLY A 121 -25.43 -40.52 8.07
N HIS A 122 -26.47 -40.08 7.37
CA HIS A 122 -27.86 -40.33 7.73
C HIS A 122 -28.06 -41.85 7.79
N PRO A 123 -28.34 -42.47 8.96
CA PRO A 123 -28.64 -43.89 9.00
C PRO A 123 -30.07 -44.07 8.49
N GLY A 124 -30.19 -44.17 7.17
CA GLY A 124 -31.43 -44.44 6.47
C GLY A 124 -31.96 -45.83 6.80
N ARG A 125 -33.03 -45.85 7.59
CA ARG A 125 -34.14 -46.82 7.63
C ARG A 125 -33.82 -48.26 8.04
N ARG A 126 -34.21 -48.60 9.28
CA ARG A 126 -34.58 -49.96 9.66
C ARG A 126 -35.85 -50.39 8.91
N PRO A 127 -35.88 -51.53 8.20
CA PRO A 127 -37.12 -52.23 7.95
C PRO A 127 -37.47 -53.07 9.17
N ALA A 128 -38.71 -52.88 9.61
CA ALA A 128 -39.31 -53.53 10.77
C ALA A 128 -39.25 -55.06 10.70
N GLU A 129 -39.19 -55.65 11.88
CA GLU A 129 -39.53 -57.04 12.15
C GLU A 129 -40.80 -57.46 11.38
N ARG A 130 -40.73 -58.64 10.76
CA ARG A 130 -41.90 -59.46 10.50
C ARG A 130 -41.54 -60.93 10.67
N THR A 131 -41.55 -61.35 11.93
CA THR A 131 -42.37 -62.45 12.46
C THR A 131 -42.87 -63.53 11.49
N GLN A 132 -42.59 -64.79 11.86
CA GLN A 132 -43.29 -66.04 11.48
C GLN A 132 -43.16 -66.47 10.00
N ARG A 133 -42.85 -67.72 9.66
CA ARG A 133 -43.15 -69.02 10.26
C ARG A 133 -42.31 -70.10 9.57
#